data_AF-A0A8X8ZKA0-F1
#
_entry.id   AF-A0A8X8ZKA0-F1
#
_cell.length_a   1.000
_cell.length_b   1.000
_cell.length_c   1.000
_cell.angle_alpha   90.00
_cell.angle_beta   90.00
_cell.angle_gamma   90.00
#
_symmetry.space_group_name_H-M   'P 1'
#
loop_
_entity.id
_entity.type
_entity.pdbx_description
1 polymer ?
#
loop_
_entity_poly.entity_id
_entity_poly.type
_entity_poly.pdbx_seq_one_letter_code
_entity_poly.pdbx_strand_id
1 'polypeptide(L)' 'MYKIEQAGVGPPSELHPSKESVDAAIGDVLSKPWLPLPLGLKPPSMDSVVVELQRQGVAKVPPACG' A
#
# COMPACT_ATOMS: atom_id res chain seq x y z
N MET A 1 -11.96 -31.37 -28.10
CA MET A 1 -11.36 -30.03 -28.23
C MET A 1 -11.49 -29.31 -26.91
N TYR A 2 -10.39 -29.04 -26.20
CA TYR A 2 -10.45 -28.21 -24.99
C TYR A 2 -10.63 -26.75 -25.41
N LYS A 3 -11.66 -26.09 -24.86
CA LYS A 3 -11.83 -24.64 -24.96
C LYS A 3 -10.90 -24.02 -23.92
N ILE A 4 -9.88 -23.34 -24.41
CA ILE A 4 -9.04 -22.46 -23.59
C ILE A 4 -9.92 -21.24 -23.34
N GLU A 5 -10.56 -21.18 -22.19
CA GLU A 5 -11.22 -19.95 -21.75
C GLU A 5 -10.10 -18.95 -21.44
N GLN A 6 -9.86 -18.06 -22.40
CA GLN A 6 -9.07 -16.87 -22.21
C GLN A 6 -9.79 -16.01 -21.18
N ALA A 7 -9.35 -16.11 -19.91
CA ALA A 7 -9.67 -15.12 -18.90
C ALA A 7 -9.09 -13.80 -19.41
N GLY A 8 -9.96 -12.99 -20.03
CA GLY A 8 -9.58 -11.72 -20.62
C GLY A 8 -8.89 -10.86 -19.58
N VAL A 9 -7.61 -10.57 -19.80
CA VAL A 9 -7.02 -9.33 -19.30
C VAL A 9 -7.79 -8.24 -20.03
N GLY A 10 -8.80 -7.69 -19.35
CA GLY A 10 -9.49 -6.48 -19.78
C GLY A 10 -8.48 -5.35 -20.00
N PRO A 11 -8.83 -4.31 -20.79
CA PRO A 11 -7.94 -3.21 -21.06
C PRO A 11 -7.38 -2.65 -19.74
N PRO A 12 -6.10 -2.19 -19.69
CA PRO A 12 -5.43 -1.77 -18.46
C PRO A 12 -6.16 -0.66 -17.67
N SER A 13 -7.19 -0.05 -18.25
CA SER A 13 -8.10 0.91 -17.60
C SER A 13 -9.08 0.29 -16.60
N GLU A 14 -9.34 -1.02 -16.62
CA GLU A 14 -10.21 -1.70 -15.63
C GLU A 14 -9.47 -2.04 -14.31
N LEU A 15 -8.18 -1.72 -14.23
CA LEU A 15 -7.35 -1.88 -13.03
C LEU A 15 -7.39 -0.66 -12.10
N HIS A 16 -8.14 0.40 -12.46
CA HIS A 16 -8.28 1.58 -11.61
C HIS A 16 -9.40 1.34 -10.58
N PRO A 17 -9.09 1.20 -9.28
CA PRO A 17 -10.12 1.15 -8.25
C PRO A 17 -11.03 2.39 -8.33
N SER A 18 -12.31 2.23 -7.99
CA SER A 18 -13.21 3.37 -7.89
C SER A 18 -12.69 4.39 -6.88
N LYS A 19 -13.01 5.67 -7.10
CA LYS A 19 -12.61 6.76 -6.18
C LYS A 19 -13.02 6.43 -4.74
N GLU A 20 -14.22 5.89 -4.56
CA GLU A 20 -14.77 5.47 -3.26
C GLU A 20 -13.94 4.36 -2.62
N SER A 21 -13.47 3.38 -3.40
CA SER A 21 -12.57 2.34 -2.93
C SER A 21 -11.22 2.90 -2.49
N VAL A 22 -10.71 3.92 -3.19
CA VAL A 22 -9.46 4.60 -2.83
C VAL A 22 -9.65 5.41 -1.55
N ASP A 23 -10.71 6.21 -1.46
CA ASP A 23 -11.06 7.00 -0.27
C ASP A 23 -11.21 6.10 0.99
N ALA A 24 -11.89 4.96 0.85
CA ALA A 24 -12.05 3.99 1.93
C ALA A 24 -10.70 3.37 2.36
N ALA A 25 -9.85 3.01 1.40
CA ALA A 25 -8.51 2.49 1.68
C ALA A 25 -7.63 3.51 2.41
N ILE A 26 -7.71 4.80 2.04
CA ILE A 26 -7.04 5.89 2.76
C ILE A 26 -7.55 5.98 4.20
N GLY A 27 -8.88 5.94 4.40
CA GLY A 27 -9.49 5.99 5.72
C GLY A 27 -9.05 4.86 6.66
N ASP A 28 -8.93 3.63 6.16
CA ASP A 28 -8.48 2.49 6.99
C ASP A 28 -6.99 2.61 7.35
N VAL A 29 -6.13 3.04 6.42
CA VAL A 29 -4.70 3.30 6.70
C VAL A 29 -4.52 4.35 7.79
N LEU A 30 -5.28 5.45 7.71
CA LEU A 30 -5.22 6.52 8.71
C LEU A 30 -5.77 6.08 10.07
N SER A 31 -6.78 5.20 10.07
CA SER A 31 -7.41 4.71 11.32
C SER A 31 -6.60 3.63 12.01
N LYS A 32 -5.86 2.80 11.26
CA LYS A 32 -5.16 1.59 11.76
C LYS A 32 -3.83 1.38 11.05
N PRO A 33 -2.83 2.25 11.28
CA PRO A 33 -1.54 2.20 10.56
C PRO A 33 -0.71 0.94 10.83
N TRP A 34 -1.06 0.12 11.83
CA TRP A 34 -0.39 -1.15 12.17
C TRP A 34 -0.91 -2.36 11.40
N LEU A 35 -2.01 -2.23 10.63
CA LEU A 35 -2.49 -3.29 9.75
C LEU A 35 -1.72 -3.30 8.42
N PRO A 36 -1.70 -4.43 7.70
CA PRO A 36 -1.13 -4.49 6.37
C PRO A 36 -1.77 -3.45 5.44
N LEU A 37 -0.96 -2.84 4.57
CA LEU A 37 -1.46 -1.83 3.65
C LEU A 37 -2.51 -2.42 2.70
N PRO A 38 -3.61 -1.69 2.44
CA PRO A 38 -4.64 -2.13 1.51
C PRO A 38 -4.10 -2.15 0.07
N LEU A 39 -4.85 -2.79 -0.82
CA LEU A 39 -4.57 -2.83 -2.27
C LEU A 39 -3.25 -3.53 -2.64
N GLY A 40 -2.70 -4.36 -1.74
CA GLY A 40 -1.45 -5.08 -1.99
C GLY A 40 -0.23 -4.16 -2.11
N LEU A 41 -0.34 -2.92 -1.62
CA LEU A 41 0.78 -1.99 -1.59
C LEU A 41 1.88 -2.54 -0.69
N LYS A 42 3.13 -2.41 -1.17
CA LYS A 42 4.30 -2.80 -0.37
C LYS A 42 4.50 -1.78 0.75
N PRO A 43 4.91 -2.20 1.95
CA PRO A 43 5.30 -1.27 2.99
C PRO A 43 6.48 -0.40 2.51
N PRO A 44 6.60 0.85 3.01
CA PRO A 44 7.76 1.67 2.73
C PRO A 44 9.03 1.01 3.24
N SER A 45 10.15 1.23 2.56
CA SER A 45 11.46 0.75 3.01
C SER A 45 11.83 1.39 4.35
N MET A 46 12.35 0.61 5.29
CA MET A 46 12.74 1.12 6.62
C MET A 46 13.75 2.27 6.54
N ASP A 47 14.74 2.17 5.65
CA ASP A 47 15.74 3.22 5.43
C ASP A 47 15.09 4.55 5.02
N SER A 48 14.12 4.50 4.10
CA SER A 48 13.35 5.67 3.69
C SER A 48 12.53 6.27 4.83
N VAL A 49 11.94 5.44 5.69
CA VAL A 49 11.21 5.91 6.88
C VAL A 49 12.15 6.60 7.86
N VAL A 50 13.35 6.04 8.09
CA VAL A 50 14.34 6.63 9.00
C VAL A 50 14.84 7.99 8.50
N VAL A 51 15.19 8.08 7.21
CA VAL A 51 15.60 9.35 6.58
C VAL A 51 14.49 10.40 6.70
N GLU A 52 13.24 10.02 6.45
CA GLU A 52 12.10 10.96 6.54
C GLU A 52 11.84 11.43 7.97
N LEU A 53 11.92 10.53 8.96
CA LEU A 53 11.79 10.88 10.37
C LEU A 53 12.88 11.87 10.81
N GLN A 54 14.13 11.66 10.39
CA GLN A 54 15.22 12.59 10.65
C GLN A 54 14.96 13.97 10.03
N ARG A 55 14.46 14.01 8.78
CA ARG A 55 14.10 15.27 8.10
C ARG A 55 13.01 16.04 8.84
N GLN A 56 12.06 15.34 9.47
CA GLN A 56 10.99 15.95 10.28
C GLN A 56 11.43 16.31 11.70
N GLY A 57 12.71 16.11 12.06
CA GLY A 57 13.23 16.39 13.39
C GLY A 57 12.86 15.34 14.44
N VAL A 58 12.37 14.17 14.02
CA VAL A 58 12.04 13.05 14.92
C VAL A 58 13.32 12.27 15.23
N ALA A 59 14.05 12.72 16.26
CA ALA A 59 15.35 12.15 16.63
C ALA A 59 15.26 10.84 17.45
N LYS A 60 14.13 10.59 18.12
CA LYS A 60 13.95 9.42 19.00
C LYS A 60 13.30 8.26 18.25
N VAL A 61 14.01 7.72 17.26
CA VAL A 61 13.61 6.47 16.62
C VAL A 61 13.96 5.33 17.59
N PRO A 62 13.00 4.58 18.14
CA PRO A 62 13.31 3.41 18.95
C PRO A 62 14.11 2.40 18.12
N PRO A 63 15.04 1.64 18.73
CA PRO A 63 15.79 0.62 18.00
C PRO A 63 14.81 -0.30 17.29
N ALA A 64 15.05 -0.56 16.00
CA ALA A 64 14.21 -1.43 15.20
C ALA A 64 14.08 -2.78 15.92
N CYS A 65 12.85 -3.23 16.19
CA CYS A 65 12.62 -4.56 16.74
C CYS A 65 13.24 -5.59 15.79
N GLY A 66 14.15 -6.41 16.31
CA GLY A 66 14.67 -7.60 15.65
C GLY A 66 13.65 -8.71 15.58
#